data_AF-A0ABD0R6D7-F1
#
_entry.id   AF-A0ABD0R6D7-F1
#
_cell.length_a   1.000
_cell.length_b   1.000
_cell.length_c   1.000
_cell.angle_alpha   90.00
_cell.angle_beta   90.00
_cell.angle_gamma   90.00
#
_symmetry.space_group_name_H-M   'P 1'
#
loop_
_entity.id
_entity.type
_entity.pdbx_description
1 polymer ?
#
loop_
_entity_poly.entity_id
_entity_poly.type
_entity_poly.pdbx_seq_one_letter_code
_entity_poly.pdbx_strand_id
1 'polypeptide(L)'
;MKMSVCVHENRKSRASTGSMNIYLFHKSSYADSVLMHLNALRQQRLFTDVLLHAGNRSFPCHRAVLAACSRYFEAMFSGGLRESQDSEVDFRDSIHPE
;
A
#
# COMPACT_ATOMS: atom_id res chain seq x y z
N MET A 1 8.83 -14.24 -20.41
CA MET A 1 7.94 -13.17 -19.89
C MET A 1 6.89 -12.88 -20.94
N LYS A 2 5.63 -13.31 -20.74
CA LYS A 2 4.52 -12.93 -21.63
C LYS A 2 4.06 -11.53 -21.21
N MET A 3 4.37 -10.52 -22.02
CA MET A 3 3.76 -9.19 -21.90
C MET A 3 2.46 -9.23 -22.69
N SER A 4 1.32 -9.03 -22.02
CA SER A 4 0.04 -8.86 -22.69
C SER A 4 -0.23 -7.36 -22.77
N VAL A 5 -0.10 -6.79 -23.97
CA VAL A 5 -0.55 -5.42 -24.25
C VAL A 5 -2.03 -5.52 -24.57
N CYS A 6 -2.90 -5.09 -23.66
CA CYS A 6 -4.32 -4.94 -23.97
C CYS A 6 -4.52 -3.57 -24.61
N VAL A 7 -4.81 -3.53 -25.91
CA VAL A 7 -5.27 -2.32 -26.60
C VAL A 7 -6.73 -2.09 -26.19
N HIS A 8 -7.05 -0.92 -25.61
CA HIS A 8 -8.46 -0.59 -25.36
C HIS A 8 -8.84 0.85 -25.71
N GLU A 9 -9.89 0.88 -26.53
CA GLU A 9 -10.85 1.88 -27.02
C GLU A 9 -10.56 3.40 -27.09
N ASN A 10 -10.91 3.91 -28.29
CA ASN A 10 -10.82 5.28 -28.76
C ASN A 10 -11.94 6.15 -28.18
N ARG A 11 -11.64 6.97 -27.17
CA ARG A 11 -12.48 8.13 -26.81
C ARG A 11 -12.07 9.33 -27.65
N LYS A 12 -12.85 9.62 -28.70
CA LYS A 12 -12.70 10.85 -29.51
C LYS A 12 -13.03 12.08 -28.65
N SER A 13 -12.00 12.77 -28.17
CA SER A 13 -12.10 14.15 -27.66
C SER A 13 -11.62 15.11 -28.74
N ARG A 14 -12.49 16.03 -29.18
CA ARG A 14 -12.20 17.04 -30.21
C ARG A 14 -11.31 18.14 -29.61
N ALA A 15 -10.02 18.12 -29.93
CA ALA A 15 -9.16 19.25 -30.30
C ALA A 15 -7.67 18.98 -29.96
N SER A 16 -6.81 19.42 -30.88
CA SER A 16 -5.34 19.51 -30.83
C SER A 16 -4.51 18.32 -31.35
N THR A 17 -3.63 18.70 -32.27
CA THR A 17 -2.64 17.99 -33.07
C THR A 17 -1.73 17.08 -32.25
N GLY A 18 -1.59 15.82 -32.70
CA GLY A 18 -0.70 14.81 -32.14
C GLY A 18 -1.46 13.71 -31.41
N SER A 19 -1.82 12.64 -32.12
CA SER A 19 -2.30 11.40 -31.47
C SER A 19 -1.14 10.80 -30.67
N MET A 20 -0.99 11.18 -29.40
CA MET A 20 -0.08 10.49 -28.50
C MET A 20 -0.63 9.08 -28.29
N ASN A 21 0.08 8.10 -28.82
CA ASN A 21 -0.24 6.69 -28.66
C ASN A 21 0.11 6.31 -27.21
N ILE A 22 -0.87 6.34 -26.31
CA ILE A 22 -0.69 5.98 -24.90
C ILE A 22 -0.74 4.46 -24.81
N TYR A 23 0.42 3.84 -24.61
CA TYR A 23 0.50 2.40 -24.34
C TYR A 23 0.20 2.14 -22.86
N LEU A 24 -0.95 1.50 -22.58
CA LEU A 24 -1.29 1.04 -21.24
C LEU A 24 -0.56 -0.28 -20.94
N PHE A 25 0.36 -0.25 -19.99
CA PHE A 25 1.05 -1.45 -19.52
C PHE A 25 0.27 -2.11 -18.38
N HIS A 26 -0.25 -3.30 -18.64
CA HIS A 26 -0.95 -4.10 -17.64
C HIS A 26 -0.34 -5.50 -17.58
N LYS A 27 0.28 -5.83 -16.44
CA LYS A 27 0.75 -7.19 -16.14
C LYS A 27 -0.07 -7.71 -14.97
N SER A 28 -0.93 -8.69 -15.22
CA SER A 28 -1.86 -9.22 -14.21
C SER A 28 -1.18 -9.69 -12.93
N SER A 29 0.02 -10.27 -13.04
CA SER A 29 0.80 -10.75 -11.88
C SER A 29 1.61 -9.66 -11.16
N TYR A 30 1.50 -8.40 -11.58
CA TYR A 30 2.34 -7.32 -11.04
C TYR A 30 1.98 -7.01 -9.60
N ALA A 31 0.69 -6.95 -9.26
CA ALA A 31 0.22 -6.74 -7.90
C ALA A 31 0.77 -7.81 -6.94
N ASP A 32 0.67 -9.09 -7.31
CA ASP A 32 1.22 -10.20 -6.53
C ASP A 32 2.72 -10.07 -6.35
N SER A 33 3.44 -9.70 -7.42
CA SER A 33 4.88 -9.49 -7.37
C SER A 33 5.23 -8.36 -6.39
N VAL A 34 4.51 -7.25 -6.42
CA VAL A 34 4.73 -6.12 -5.50
C VAL A 34 4.51 -6.55 -4.05
N LEU A 35 3.41 -7.27 -3.75
CA LEU A 35 3.13 -7.77 -2.41
C LEU A 35 4.21 -8.74 -1.91
N MET A 36 4.72 -9.62 -2.77
CA MET A 36 5.85 -10.49 -2.44
C MET A 36 7.11 -9.69 -2.08
N HIS A 37 7.45 -8.65 -2.85
CA HIS A 37 8.61 -7.81 -2.56
C HIS A 37 8.43 -7.01 -1.26
N LEU A 38 7.24 -6.44 -1.01
CA LEU A 38 6.94 -5.72 0.24
C LEU A 38 7.10 -6.65 1.46
N ASN A 39 6.67 -7.90 1.35
CA ASN A 39 6.86 -8.89 2.40
C ASN A 39 8.34 -9.23 2.64
N ALA A 40 9.14 -9.35 1.57
CA ALA A 40 10.59 -9.57 1.70
C ALA A 40 11.29 -8.37 2.39
N LEU A 41 10.93 -7.15 2.00
CA LEU A 41 11.44 -5.92 2.64
C LEU A 41 11.09 -5.90 4.13
N ARG A 42 9.85 -6.29 4.50
CA ARG A 42 9.41 -6.38 5.90
C ARG A 42 10.26 -7.37 6.71
N GLN A 43 10.54 -8.55 6.15
CA GLN A 43 11.38 -9.57 6.81
C GLN A 43 12.82 -9.08 7.02
N GLN A 44 13.33 -8.28 6.11
CA GLN A 44 14.65 -7.64 6.21
C GLN A 44 14.64 -6.35 7.04
N ARG A 45 13.48 -5.95 7.57
CA ARG A 45 13.27 -4.68 8.30
C ARG A 45 13.64 -3.43 7.48
N LEU A 46 13.47 -3.50 6.17
CA LEU A 46 13.72 -2.39 5.26
C LEU A 46 12.45 -1.57 5.06
N PHE A 47 12.58 -0.25 5.19
CA PHE A 47 11.51 0.74 5.04
C PHE A 47 10.34 0.58 6.01
N THR A 48 10.45 -0.29 7.00
CA THR A 48 9.44 -0.41 8.07
C THR A 48 9.49 0.83 8.95
N ASP A 49 8.34 1.45 9.16
CA ASP A 49 8.15 2.75 9.79
C ASP A 49 7.23 2.67 11.02
N VAL A 50 6.76 1.46 11.38
CA VAL A 50 6.01 1.20 12.61
C VAL A 50 6.35 -0.18 13.18
N LEU A 51 6.39 -0.29 14.50
CA LEU A 51 6.49 -1.54 15.25
C LEU A 51 5.15 -1.84 15.93
N LEU A 52 4.47 -2.90 15.48
CA LEU A 52 3.22 -3.35 16.09
C LEU A 52 3.51 -4.31 17.25
N HIS A 53 2.95 -4.05 18.41
CA HIS A 53 3.01 -4.93 19.57
C HIS A 53 1.68 -5.66 19.76
N ALA A 54 1.73 -6.99 19.75
CA ALA A 54 0.59 -7.85 20.04
C ALA A 54 0.96 -8.83 21.16
N GLY A 55 0.58 -8.48 22.38
CA GLY A 55 1.00 -9.24 23.55
C GLY A 55 2.52 -9.12 23.76
N ASN A 56 3.21 -10.25 23.81
CA ASN A 56 4.67 -10.30 24.02
C ASN A 56 5.48 -10.33 22.71
N ARG A 57 4.85 -10.04 21.58
CA ARG A 57 5.48 -10.09 20.25
C ARG A 57 5.43 -8.74 19.58
N SER A 58 6.51 -8.40 18.89
CA SER A 58 6.64 -7.16 18.13
C SER A 58 6.89 -7.45 16.65
N PHE A 59 6.25 -6.67 15.78
CA PHE A 59 6.27 -6.87 14.34
C PHE A 59 6.64 -5.57 13.63
N PRO A 60 7.83 -5.48 13.01
CA PRO A 60 8.16 -4.35 12.15
C PRO A 60 7.30 -4.41 10.90
N CYS A 61 6.63 -3.31 10.57
CA CYS A 61 5.62 -3.23 9.53
C CYS A 61 5.74 -1.93 8.73
N HIS A 62 5.06 -1.90 7.58
CA HIS A 62 4.91 -0.70 6.74
C HIS A 62 3.52 -0.10 6.98
N ARG A 63 3.44 1.13 7.46
CA ARG A 63 2.18 1.85 7.69
C ARG A 63 1.32 1.91 6.44
N ALA A 64 1.94 2.19 5.29
CA ALA A 64 1.25 2.25 4.00
C ALA A 64 0.57 0.92 3.63
N VAL A 65 1.21 -0.21 3.90
CA VAL A 65 0.65 -1.54 3.62
C VAL A 65 -0.49 -1.85 4.59
N LEU A 66 -0.32 -1.56 5.89
CA LEU A 66 -1.36 -1.74 6.89
C LEU A 66 -2.61 -0.90 6.59
N ALA A 67 -2.42 0.38 6.23
CA ALA A 67 -3.50 1.29 5.86
C ALA A 67 -4.24 0.83 4.60
N ALA A 68 -3.50 0.40 3.57
CA ALA A 68 -4.11 -0.11 2.33
C ALA A 68 -4.97 -1.37 2.56
N CYS A 69 -4.69 -2.15 3.60
CA CYS A 69 -5.39 -3.39 3.91
C CYS A 69 -6.47 -3.25 5.00
N SER A 70 -6.55 -2.12 5.73
CA SER A 70 -7.46 -1.96 6.86
C SER A 70 -7.83 -0.51 7.11
N ARG A 71 -9.14 -0.24 7.16
CA ARG A 71 -9.67 1.11 7.45
C ARG A 71 -9.29 1.59 8.85
N TYR A 72 -9.09 0.67 9.80
CA TYR A 72 -8.62 1.00 11.14
C TYR A 72 -7.21 1.60 11.11
N PHE A 73 -6.27 0.92 10.43
CA PHE A 73 -4.91 1.44 10.27
C PHE A 73 -4.86 2.66 9.37
N GLU A 74 -5.72 2.74 8.36
CA GLU A 74 -5.89 3.95 7.54
C GLU A 74 -6.22 5.15 8.43
N ALA A 75 -7.29 5.07 9.24
CA ALA A 75 -7.71 6.14 10.13
C ALA A 75 -6.65 6.47 11.21
N MET A 76 -6.07 5.44 11.83
CA MET A 76 -5.00 5.57 12.83
C MET A 76 -3.79 6.33 12.28
N PHE A 77 -3.34 6.01 11.07
CA PHE A 77 -2.13 6.58 10.50
C PHE A 77 -2.36 7.86 9.68
N SER A 78 -3.59 8.15 9.26
CA SER A 78 -3.93 9.37 8.50
C SER A 78 -4.34 10.56 9.36
N GLY A 79 -4.76 10.33 10.62
CA GLY A 79 -5.16 11.41 11.52
C GLY A 79 -3.95 12.23 11.94
N GLY A 80 -3.79 13.49 11.49
CA GLY A 80 -2.61 14.33 11.77
C GLY A 80 -2.33 14.71 13.24
N LEU A 81 -2.90 13.98 14.20
CA LEU A 81 -2.61 14.05 15.63
C LEU A 81 -1.22 13.46 15.93
N ARG A 82 -0.61 13.89 17.04
CA ARG A 82 0.73 13.43 17.43
C ARG A 82 0.79 11.92 17.68
N GLU A 83 -0.30 11.31 18.18
CA GLU A 83 -0.35 9.86 18.37
C GLU A 83 -0.27 9.08 17.05
N SER A 84 -0.67 9.68 15.91
CA SER A 84 -0.49 9.00 14.63
C SER A 84 0.96 8.94 14.20
N GLN A 85 1.87 9.75 14.74
CA GLN A 85 3.28 9.76 14.34
C GLN A 85 4.13 8.83 15.20
N ASP A 86 3.53 8.10 16.15
CA ASP A 86 4.29 7.16 16.95
C ASP A 86 4.84 6.01 16.10
N SER A 87 6.09 5.65 16.41
CA SER A 87 6.82 4.56 15.77
C SER A 87 6.40 3.19 16.31
N GLU A 88 5.56 3.16 17.35
CA GLU A 88 5.10 1.94 18.02
C GLU A 88 3.59 1.99 18.26
N VAL A 89 2.91 0.86 18.09
CA VAL A 89 1.46 0.72 18.35
C VAL A 89 1.25 -0.55 19.19
N ASP A 90 0.65 -0.42 20.36
CA ASP A 90 0.28 -1.56 21.21
C ASP A 90 -1.23 -1.84 21.16
N PHE A 91 -1.61 -3.06 20.80
CA PHE A 91 -3.01 -3.49 20.77
C PHE A 91 -3.60 -3.75 22.15
N ARG A 92 -2.81 -3.75 23.23
CA ARG A 92 -3.32 -3.91 24.60
C ARG A 92 -4.18 -2.72 25.04
N ASP A 93 -3.86 -1.51 24.59
CA ASP A 93 -4.54 -0.28 24.98
C ASP A 93 -5.48 0.27 23.90
N SER A 94 -5.41 -0.29 22.68
CA SER A 94 -6.07 0.28 21.49
C SER A 94 -7.34 -0.45 21.05
N ILE A 95 -7.75 -1.54 21.72
CA ILE A 95 -9.09 -2.11 21.52
C ILE A 95 -10.05 -1.24 22.35
N HIS A 96 -10.45 -0.10 21.78
CA HIS A 96 -11.64 0.59 22.26
C HIS A 96 -12.83 -0.35 21.96
N PRO A 97 -13.55 -0.84 22.97
CA PRO A 97 -14.75 -1.63 22.70
C PRO A 97 -15.74 -0.71 21.98
N GLU A 98 -16.23 -1.14 20.83
CA GLU A 98 -17.51 -0.62 20.32
C GLU A 98 -18.64 -0.94 21.31
#